data_AF-A0A8T3E8V2-F1
#
_entry.id   AF-A0A8T3E8V2-F1
#
_cell.length_a   1.000
_cell.length_b   1.000
_cell.length_c   1.000
_cell.angle_alpha   90.00
_cell.angle_beta   90.00
_cell.angle_gamma   90.00
#
_symmetry.space_group_name_H-M   'P 1'
#
loop_
_entity.id
_entity.type
_entity.pdbx_description
1 polymer ?
#
loop_
_entity_poly.entity_id
_entity_poly.type
_entity_poly.pdbx_seq_one_letter_code
_entity_poly.pdbx_strand_id
1 'polypeptide(L)' 'MPIRRQVPEANVSGNVGRRTSFEVTVNDKLIFSKLKAGAFPDNKEVVEMVKRASKGETVEKVKKKKETCVAM' A
#
# COMPACT_ATOMS: atom_id res chain seq x y z
N MET A 1 9.78 9.09 -3.99
CA MET A 1 9.60 9.46 -2.56
C MET A 1 8.30 10.26 -2.30
N PRO A 2 7.09 9.74 -2.60
CA PRO A 2 5.88 10.59 -2.56
C PRO A 2 5.14 10.66 -1.21
N ILE A 3 5.36 9.69 -0.30
CA ILE A 3 4.55 9.56 0.93
C ILE A 3 4.97 10.57 2.00
N ARG A 4 6.27 10.63 2.37
CA ARG A 4 6.80 11.58 3.36
C ARG A 4 6.57 13.06 3.02
N ARG A 5 6.46 13.40 1.72
CA ARG A 5 6.15 14.77 1.28
C ARG A 5 4.68 15.13 1.52
N GLN A 6 3.80 14.14 1.44
CA GLN A 6 2.36 14.33 1.55
C GLN A 6 1.83 14.11 2.96
N VAL A 7 2.53 13.29 3.75
CA VAL A 7 2.28 13.06 5.17
C VAL A 7 3.65 13.03 5.87
N PRO A 8 4.17 14.19 6.31
CA PRO A 8 5.50 14.27 6.93
C PRO A 8 5.56 13.54 8.28
N GLU A 9 4.44 13.41 8.97
CA GLU A 9 4.32 12.64 10.22
C GLU A 9 4.24 11.12 9.99
N ALA A 10 4.10 10.65 8.74
CA ALA A 10 4.01 9.23 8.47
C ALA A 10 5.37 8.55 8.65
N ASN A 11 5.45 7.68 9.66
CA ASN A 11 6.60 6.78 9.81
C ASN A 11 6.48 5.61 8.80
N VAL A 12 7.20 5.72 7.68
CA VAL A 12 7.27 4.65 6.69
C VAL A 12 8.44 3.73 7.01
N SER A 13 8.14 2.51 7.45
CA SER A 13 9.10 1.42 7.59
C SER A 13 8.88 0.38 6.49
N GLY A 14 9.97 -0.11 5.91
CA GLY A 14 9.93 -1.21 4.94
C GLY A 14 10.65 -2.41 5.54
N ASN A 15 9.91 -3.50 5.78
CA ASN A 15 10.52 -4.74 6.22
C ASN A 15 10.57 -5.73 5.06
N VAL A 16 11.66 -6.50 4.96
CA VAL A 16 11.80 -7.53 3.92
C VAL A 16 10.98 -8.74 4.36
N GLY A 17 9.77 -8.85 3.81
CA GLY A 17 8.89 -10.00 4.03
C GLY A 17 9.28 -11.23 3.21
N ARG A 18 8.36 -12.19 3.13
CA ARG A 18 8.51 -13.40 2.31
C ARG A 18 8.79 -13.01 0.84
N ARG A 19 9.70 -13.74 0.19
CA ARG A 19 9.94 -13.62 -1.26
C ARG A 19 8.59 -13.62 -2.01
N THR A 20 8.45 -12.68 -2.95
CA THR A 20 7.28 -12.40 -3.80
C THR A 20 6.06 -11.70 -3.16
N SER A 21 6.02 -11.56 -1.83
CA SER A 21 4.96 -10.83 -1.13
C SER A 21 5.21 -9.33 -1.10
N PHE A 22 4.12 -8.54 -1.15
CA PHE A 22 4.15 -7.11 -0.89
C PHE A 22 2.92 -6.74 -0.08
N GLU A 23 3.12 -6.30 1.16
CA GLU A 23 2.06 -6.03 2.11
C GLU A 23 2.24 -4.61 2.64
N VAL A 24 1.14 -3.86 2.68
CA VAL A 24 1.13 -2.50 3.19
C VAL A 24 0.26 -2.47 4.43
N THR A 25 0.86 -2.05 5.53
CA THR A 25 0.23 -1.93 6.83
C THR A 25 0.26 -0.46 7.23
N VAL A 26 -0.87 0.07 7.69
CA VAL A 26 -0.96 1.45 8.19
C VAL A 26 -1.70 1.44 9.52
N ASN A 27 -1.13 2.06 10.56
CA ASN A 27 -1.65 2.01 11.93
C ASN A 27 -1.95 0.57 12.40
N ASP A 28 -0.99 -0.34 12.18
CA ASP A 28 -1.08 -1.78 12.51
C ASP A 28 -2.22 -2.56 11.82
N LYS A 29 -2.89 -1.96 10.83
CA LYS A 29 -3.92 -2.60 10.01
C LYS A 29 -3.38 -2.93 8.63
N LEU A 30 -3.50 -4.19 8.21
CA LEU A 30 -3.16 -4.63 6.86
C LEU A 30 -4.18 -4.08 5.85
N ILE A 31 -3.78 -3.06 5.10
CA ILE A 31 -4.64 -2.39 4.11
C ILE A 31 -4.46 -2.96 2.70
N PHE A 32 -3.30 -3.53 2.42
CA PHE A 32 -2.98 -4.10 1.11
C PHE A 32 -2.18 -5.40 1.25
N SER A 33 -2.51 -6.40 0.45
CA SER A 33 -1.68 -7.59 0.30
C SER A 33 -1.65 -8.01 -1.16
N LYS A 34 -0.46 -7.98 -1.76
CA LYS A 34 -0.21 -8.40 -3.15
C LYS A 34 -0.60 -9.85 -3.38
N LEU A 35 -0.48 -10.73 -2.37
CA LEU A 35 -0.93 -12.11 -2.48
C LEU A 35 -2.44 -12.20 -2.68
N LYS A 36 -3.21 -11.31 -2.04
CA LYS A 36 -4.67 -11.24 -2.21
C LYS A 36 -5.08 -10.50 -3.48
N ALA A 37 -4.34 -9.44 -3.84
CA ALA A 37 -4.62 -8.63 -5.01
C ALA A 37 -4.14 -9.27 -6.32
N GLY A 38 -3.11 -10.12 -6.28
CA GLY A 38 -2.44 -10.71 -7.45
C GLY A 38 -1.53 -9.75 -8.22
N ALA A 39 -1.52 -8.45 -7.86
CA ALA A 39 -0.76 -7.41 -8.55
C ALA A 39 -0.18 -6.38 -7.57
N PHE A 40 0.77 -5.57 -8.05
CA PHE A 40 1.26 -4.43 -7.30
C PHE A 40 0.22 -3.30 -7.25
N PRO A 41 0.12 -2.57 -6.13
CA PRO A 41 -0.79 -1.44 -6.04
C PRO A 41 -0.26 -0.26 -6.84
N ASP A 42 -1.17 0.59 -7.30
CA ASP A 42 -0.81 1.84 -7.97
C ASP A 42 -0.15 2.82 -6.99
N ASN A 43 0.93 3.47 -7.44
CA ASN A 43 1.66 4.41 -6.58
C ASN A 43 0.77 5.54 -6.06
N LYS A 44 -0.10 6.09 -6.93
CA LYS A 44 -1.07 7.13 -6.56
C LYS A 44 -2.05 6.63 -5.49
N GLU A 45 -2.51 5.39 -5.62
CA GLU A 45 -3.49 4.79 -4.72
C GLU A 45 -2.90 4.54 -3.33
N VAL A 46 -1.64 4.06 -3.28
CA VAL A 46 -0.91 3.91 -2.01
C VAL A 46 -0.79 5.26 -1.29
N VAL A 47 -0.50 6.34 -2.02
CA VAL A 47 -0.34 7.66 -1.41
C VAL A 47 -1.67 8.22 -0.91
N GLU A 48 -2.76 8.09 -1.67
CA GLU A 48 -4.09 8.47 -1.20
C GLU A 48 -4.52 7.66 0.03
N MET A 49 -4.23 6.36 0.06
CA MET A 49 -4.50 5.52 1.22
C MET A 49 -3.75 5.99 2.46
N VAL A 50 -2.44 6.25 2.35
CA VAL A 50 -1.67 6.75 3.50
C VAL A 50 -2.20 8.11 3.96
N LYS A 51 -2.63 8.99 3.05
CA LYS A 51 -3.30 10.25 3.41
C LYS A 51 -4.60 10.04 4.17
N ARG A 52 -5.49 9.16 3.68
CA ARG A 52 -6.78 8.88 4.33
C ARG A 52 -6.56 8.24 5.71
N ALA A 53 -5.66 7.27 5.79
CA ALA A 53 -5.28 6.65 7.04
C ALA A 53 -4.68 7.64 8.05
N SER A 54 -3.88 8.61 7.58
CA SER A 54 -3.35 9.70 8.40
C SER A 54 -4.43 10.66 8.90
N LYS A 55 -5.56 10.78 8.19
CA LYS A 55 -6.73 11.57 8.64
C LYS A 55 -7.63 10.80 9.60
N GLY A 56 -7.32 9.54 9.90
CA GLY A 56 -8.17 8.65 10.70
C GLY A 56 -9.32 8.02 9.93
N GLU A 57 -9.38 8.17 8.60
CA GLU A 57 -10.39 7.50 7.78
C GLU A 57 -10.12 5.99 7.70
N THR A 58 -11.19 5.20 7.67
CA THR A 58 -11.13 3.76 7.41
C THR A 58 -10.67 3.50 5.98
N VAL A 59 -9.39 3.20 5.83
CA VAL A 59 -8.81 2.66 4.58
C VAL A 59 -9.32 1.24 4.37
N GLU A 60 -10.39 1.12 3.58
CA GLU A 60 -10.90 -0.18 3.13
C GLU A 60 -9.91 -0.86 2.18
N LYS A 61 -9.86 -2.19 2.22
CA LYS A 61 -8.94 -3.00 1.39
C LYS A 61 -9.02 -2.58 -0.07
N VAL A 62 -7.88 -2.22 -0.65
CA VAL A 62 -7.75 -1.94 -2.09
C VAL A 62 -8.23 -3.15 -2.88
N LYS A 63 -9.31 -2.98 -3.65
CA LYS A 63 -9.77 -3.95 -4.64
C LYS A 63 -9.26 -3.65 -6.05
N LYS A 64 -8.67 -2.47 -6.28
CA LYS A 64 -8.18 -2.06 -7.61
C LYS A 64 -6.87 -2.77 -7.93
N LYS A 65 -6.94 -3.62 -8.94
CA LYS A 65 -5.80 -4.32 -9.54
C LYS A 65 -5.30 -3.52 -10.72
N LYS A 66 -3.99 -3.35 -10.84
CA LYS A 66 -3.36 -3.19 -12.15
C LYS A 66 -3.14 -4.57 -12.73
N GLU A 67 -4.01 -4.97 -13.64
CA GLU A 67 -3.83 -6.20 -14.41
C GLU A 67 -2.69 -5.96 -15.41
N THR A 68 -1.46 -6.13 -14.95
CA THR A 68 -0.32 -6.23 -15.86
C THR A 68 0.44 -7.47 -15.47
N CYS A 69 -0.19 -8.60 -15.78
CA CYS A 69 0.49 -9.88 -15.88
C CYS A 69 1.26 -9.85 -17.21
N VAL A 70 2.54 -9.50 -17.15
CA VAL A 70 3.49 -9.92 -18.18
C VAL A 70 4.59 -10.67 -17.43
N ALA A 71 4.38 -11.97 -17.26
CA ALA A 71 5.47 -12.90 -17.07
C ALA A 71 5.96 -13.26 -18.48
N MET A 72 7.13 -12.75 -18.87
CA MET A 72 7.98 -13.40 -19.88
C MET A 72 8.83 -14.45 -19.19
#